data_AF-A0A8K0T389-F1
#
_entry.id   AF-A0A8K0T389-F1
#
_cell.length_a   1.000
_cell.length_b   1.000
_cell.length_c   1.000
_cell.angle_alpha   90.00
_cell.angle_beta   90.00
_cell.angle_gamma   90.00
#
_symmetry.space_group_name_H-M   'P 1'
#
loop_
_entity.id
_entity.type
_entity.pdbx_description
1 polymer ?
#
loop_
_entity_poly.entity_id
_entity_poly.type
_entity_poly.pdbx_seq_one_letter_code
_entity_poly.pdbx_strand_id
1 'polypeptide(L)'
;MSRNRTADTRLVYDASPQVKPDDTPPEVYNPVLRPEQSLPWESVQHHHQSPFSNAAQASEFPTGIASTEAVDSGKKSKSKRSIGGCSVVVLVLSIVIAVLAAAVVGLAAGTGVAVSNYNDANSRLDALRSSYSSLEEVATARIVTPGTACESSSTTTVSSEKTPSSTSSNAVPSSTNFSEITNGCSDRAEDVEGTTYRVPAYNRPIFAMHCNRDASNGLLYAAFVPDFNRCMNACAAWNRYATSQPRCEGVAFVPAWTNFTAADQRSAQGNCYLKPGPQVAADLPRPRSGLEGHAAILVDE
;
A
#
# COMPACT_ATOMS: atom_id res chain seq x y z
N MET A 1 4.42 13.31 -69.97
CA MET A 1 3.11 13.79 -69.49
C MET A 1 2.51 12.73 -68.56
N SER A 2 2.86 12.77 -67.27
CA SER A 2 2.37 11.82 -66.25
C SER A 2 1.15 12.40 -65.53
N ARG A 3 0.05 11.64 -65.49
CA ARG A 3 -1.17 12.00 -64.76
C ARG A 3 -1.13 11.38 -63.35
N ASN A 4 -1.17 12.23 -62.33
CA ASN A 4 -1.37 11.85 -60.94
C ASN A 4 -2.80 11.32 -60.73
N ARG A 5 -2.93 10.14 -60.11
CA ARG A 5 -4.20 9.64 -59.56
C ARG A 5 -4.35 10.10 -58.12
N THR A 6 -5.36 10.93 -57.88
CA THR A 6 -5.86 11.31 -56.57
C THR A 6 -6.58 10.10 -55.95
N ALA A 7 -6.14 9.65 -54.78
CA ALA A 7 -6.83 8.63 -54.00
C ALA A 7 -7.95 9.29 -53.19
N ASP A 8 -9.16 8.79 -53.38
CA ASP A 8 -10.40 9.22 -52.74
C ASP A 8 -10.56 8.46 -51.41
N THR A 9 -10.29 9.14 -50.30
CA THR A 9 -10.41 8.57 -48.95
C THR A 9 -11.87 8.67 -48.49
N ARG A 10 -12.62 7.57 -48.66
CA ARG A 10 -13.95 7.42 -48.06
C ARG A 10 -13.85 7.26 -46.54
N LEU A 11 -14.30 8.29 -45.82
CA LEU A 11 -14.59 8.24 -44.38
C LEU A 11 -15.71 7.23 -44.13
N VAL A 12 -15.37 6.10 -43.50
CA VAL A 12 -16.32 5.15 -42.94
C VAL A 12 -16.73 5.68 -41.56
N TYR A 13 -17.99 6.06 -41.40
CA TYR A 13 -18.55 6.43 -40.11
C TYR A 13 -18.78 5.16 -39.28
N ASP A 14 -18.11 5.07 -38.14
CA ASP A 14 -18.31 4.04 -37.13
C ASP A 14 -19.64 4.30 -36.41
N ALA A 15 -20.62 3.42 -36.62
CA ALA A 15 -21.94 3.47 -36.00
C ALA A 15 -21.92 2.75 -34.64
N SER A 16 -21.04 3.18 -33.74
CA SER A 16 -21.03 2.68 -32.37
C SER A 16 -22.29 3.16 -31.61
N PRO A 17 -22.98 2.27 -30.87
CA PRO A 17 -24.23 2.60 -30.20
C PRO A 17 -24.01 3.67 -29.13
N GLN A 18 -24.77 4.77 -29.21
CA GLN A 18 -24.79 5.78 -28.16
C GLN A 18 -25.37 5.17 -26.88
N VAL A 19 -24.50 4.98 -25.89
CA VAL A 19 -24.91 4.65 -24.53
C VAL A 19 -25.59 5.89 -23.95
N LYS A 20 -26.89 5.75 -23.66
CA LYS A 20 -27.68 6.81 -23.04
C LYS A 20 -27.13 7.05 -21.62
N PRO A 21 -26.81 8.30 -21.24
CA PRO A 21 -26.41 8.62 -19.88
C PRO A 21 -27.48 8.14 -18.89
N ASP A 22 -27.07 7.39 -17.89
CA ASP A 22 -27.97 6.91 -16.84
C ASP A 22 -28.30 8.10 -15.93
N ASP A 23 -29.56 8.56 -15.98
CA ASP A 23 -30.07 9.70 -15.20
C ASP A 23 -30.33 9.31 -13.72
N THR A 24 -29.85 8.16 -13.26
CA THR A 24 -29.95 7.80 -11.84
C THR A 24 -29.14 8.79 -11.00
N PRO A 25 -29.78 9.60 -10.13
CA PRO A 25 -29.06 10.48 -9.23
C PRO A 25 -28.12 9.65 -8.35
N PRO A 26 -26.89 10.13 -8.08
CA PRO A 26 -25.96 9.38 -7.26
C PRO A 26 -26.61 9.09 -5.91
N GLU A 27 -26.69 7.80 -5.57
CA GLU A 27 -27.17 7.37 -4.27
C GLU A 27 -26.28 8.03 -3.22
N VAL A 28 -26.85 9.02 -2.53
CA VAL A 28 -26.17 9.73 -1.45
C VAL A 28 -25.97 8.69 -0.35
N TYR A 29 -24.76 8.16 -0.29
CA TYR A 29 -24.32 7.26 0.77
C TYR A 29 -24.52 7.97 2.11
N ASN A 30 -25.61 7.61 2.77
CA ASN A 30 -25.93 8.06 4.11
C ASN A 30 -25.39 6.99 5.04
N PRO A 31 -24.21 7.16 5.66
CA PRO A 31 -23.73 6.19 6.63
C PRO A 31 -24.76 6.15 7.75
N VAL A 32 -25.57 5.09 7.77
CA VAL A 32 -26.37 4.76 8.94
C VAL A 32 -25.37 4.63 10.08
N LEU A 33 -25.40 5.61 10.98
CA LEU A 33 -24.73 5.57 12.26
C LEU A 33 -25.25 4.33 12.98
N ARG A 34 -24.56 3.21 12.79
CA ARG A 34 -24.79 1.99 13.53
C ARG A 34 -24.50 2.36 14.99
N PRO A 35 -25.46 2.24 15.91
CA PRO A 35 -25.18 2.48 17.32
C PRO A 35 -24.00 1.59 17.69
N GLU A 36 -22.99 2.24 18.24
CA GLU A 36 -21.72 1.70 18.68
C GLU A 36 -22.00 0.50 19.60
N GLN A 37 -21.99 -0.70 19.03
CA GLN A 37 -21.76 -1.90 19.82
C GLN A 37 -20.28 -1.85 20.17
N SER A 38 -20.01 -1.34 21.36
CA SER A 38 -18.77 -1.49 22.10
C SER A 38 -18.48 -2.99 22.24
N LEU A 39 -17.89 -3.55 21.19
CA LEU A 39 -17.20 -4.83 21.32
C LEU A 39 -15.98 -4.54 22.20
N PRO A 40 -15.82 -5.26 23.32
CA PRO A 40 -14.57 -5.19 24.06
C PRO A 40 -13.49 -5.58 23.07
N TRP A 41 -12.47 -4.73 22.92
CA TRP A 41 -11.24 -5.12 22.25
C TRP A 41 -10.67 -6.26 23.11
N GLU A 42 -11.05 -7.48 22.79
CA GLU A 42 -10.36 -8.64 23.30
C GLU A 42 -9.00 -8.58 22.65
N SER A 43 -8.01 -8.16 23.45
CA SER A 43 -6.61 -8.28 23.11
C SER A 43 -6.41 -9.71 22.68
N VAL A 44 -6.30 -9.94 21.36
CA VAL A 44 -5.87 -11.22 20.82
C VAL A 44 -4.42 -11.37 21.24
N GLN A 45 -4.22 -11.84 22.47
CA GLN A 45 -3.01 -12.48 22.89
C GLN A 45 -2.89 -13.71 22.00
N HIS A 46 -2.18 -13.59 20.90
CA HIS A 46 -1.60 -14.74 20.24
C HIS A 46 -0.68 -15.40 21.26
N HIS A 47 -1.21 -16.40 21.95
CA HIS A 47 -0.45 -17.40 22.68
C HIS A 47 0.48 -18.09 21.68
N HIS A 48 1.68 -17.54 21.51
CA HIS A 48 2.82 -18.31 21.05
C HIS A 48 3.12 -19.32 22.16
N GLN A 49 2.54 -20.51 22.05
CA GLN A 49 2.96 -21.66 22.85
C GLN A 49 4.35 -22.07 22.39
N SER A 50 5.35 -21.63 23.14
CA SER A 50 6.72 -22.16 23.10
C SER A 50 6.72 -23.50 23.84
N PRO A 51 7.09 -24.63 23.21
CA PRO A 51 7.24 -25.89 23.93
C PRO A 51 8.66 -25.95 24.50
N PHE A 52 8.89 -25.29 25.63
CA PHE A 52 10.00 -25.64 26.54
C PHE A 52 9.48 -25.60 27.97
N SER A 53 8.93 -26.72 28.41
CA SER A 53 8.67 -27.01 29.81
C SER A 53 9.94 -27.58 30.44
N ASN A 54 10.40 -26.97 31.53
CA ASN A 54 10.70 -27.58 32.83
C ASN A 54 11.83 -26.84 33.57
N ALA A 55 11.49 -26.13 34.65
CA ALA A 55 11.83 -26.54 36.02
C ALA A 55 11.47 -25.44 37.02
N ALA A 56 10.57 -25.80 37.94
CA ALA A 56 10.46 -25.40 39.35
C ALA A 56 10.98 -24.02 39.80
N GLN A 57 10.10 -23.21 40.41
CA GLN A 57 10.02 -23.11 41.87
C GLN A 57 8.81 -22.29 42.33
N ALA A 58 8.27 -22.72 43.47
CA ALA A 58 7.08 -22.24 44.14
C ALA A 58 7.43 -21.21 45.23
N SER A 59 6.54 -20.22 45.43
CA SER A 59 6.25 -19.56 46.72
C SER A 59 5.03 -18.64 46.50
N GLU A 60 3.82 -19.04 46.90
CA GLU A 60 3.17 -18.66 48.18
C GLU A 60 2.96 -17.14 48.40
N PHE A 61 1.70 -16.71 48.17
CA PHE A 61 0.79 -15.77 48.90
C PHE A 61 1.34 -14.57 49.76
N PRO A 62 0.56 -13.50 50.08
CA PRO A 62 -0.92 -13.42 50.10
C PRO A 62 -1.61 -12.12 49.62
N THR A 63 -2.93 -12.29 49.50
CA THR A 63 -4.08 -11.37 49.52
C THR A 63 -3.97 -10.14 50.43
N GLY A 64 -4.45 -8.98 49.97
CA GLY A 64 -4.65 -7.78 50.79
C GLY A 64 -5.73 -6.85 50.22
N ILE A 65 -6.68 -6.49 51.08
CA ILE A 65 -7.97 -5.82 50.85
C ILE A 65 -7.86 -4.32 51.19
N ALA A 66 -8.47 -3.40 50.43
CA ALA A 66 -9.03 -2.10 50.87
C ALA A 66 -9.70 -1.42 49.66
N SER A 67 -11.02 -1.21 49.55
CA SER A 67 -11.95 -0.33 50.31
C SER A 67 -11.70 1.17 50.17
N THR A 68 -12.81 1.89 49.88
CA THR A 68 -13.10 3.34 50.04
C THR A 68 -12.37 4.28 49.07
N GLU A 69 -13.00 5.30 48.46
CA GLU A 69 -14.02 6.21 48.99
C GLU A 69 -14.71 6.98 47.84
N ALA A 70 -16.03 7.17 47.99
CA ALA A 70 -16.82 8.05 47.15
C ALA A 70 -16.63 9.51 47.62
N VAL A 71 -16.31 10.42 46.70
CA VAL A 71 -16.33 11.86 46.98
C VAL A 71 -17.50 12.50 46.24
N ASP A 72 -18.40 12.97 47.09
CA ASP A 72 -19.62 13.72 46.86
C ASP A 72 -19.36 15.22 46.61
N SER A 73 -20.39 15.87 46.06
CA SER A 73 -20.75 17.29 46.20
C SER A 73 -19.99 18.37 45.43
N GLY A 74 -20.76 19.13 44.62
CA GLY A 74 -20.34 20.47 44.23
C GLY A 74 -21.15 21.22 43.17
N LYS A 75 -22.50 21.30 43.28
CA LYS A 75 -23.29 22.32 42.56
C LYS A 75 -22.76 23.72 42.92
N LYS A 76 -22.16 24.46 41.98
CA LYS A 76 -21.87 25.90 42.14
C LYS A 76 -22.36 26.71 40.94
N SER A 77 -22.93 27.86 41.30
CA SER A 77 -23.82 28.75 40.58
C SER A 77 -23.25 29.43 39.33
N LYS A 78 -24.10 29.55 38.30
CA LYS A 78 -23.88 30.32 37.07
C LYS A 78 -23.76 31.82 37.37
N SER A 79 -22.53 32.34 37.39
CA SER A 79 -22.24 33.76 37.31
C SER A 79 -22.17 34.18 35.83
N LYS A 80 -23.17 34.96 35.37
CA LYS A 80 -23.14 35.62 34.05
C LYS A 80 -22.16 36.79 34.12
N ARG A 81 -20.87 36.56 33.85
CA ARG A 81 -19.91 37.64 33.59
C ARG A 81 -20.01 38.07 32.13
N SER A 82 -20.61 39.25 31.92
CA SER A 82 -20.52 40.02 30.68
C SER A 82 -19.29 40.93 30.79
N ILE A 83 -18.30 40.74 29.93
CA ILE A 83 -17.08 41.56 29.85
C ILE A 83 -17.04 42.18 28.46
N GLY A 84 -17.13 43.51 28.38
CA GLY A 84 -16.85 44.27 27.15
C GLY A 84 -18.06 44.60 26.24
N GLY A 85 -19.28 44.77 26.77
CA GLY A 85 -20.42 45.36 26.03
C GLY A 85 -21.06 44.50 24.92
N CYS A 86 -20.37 43.48 24.44
CA CYS A 86 -20.92 42.47 23.54
C CYS A 86 -21.34 41.23 24.33
N SER A 87 -22.60 40.82 24.19
CA SER A 87 -23.10 39.58 24.79
C SER A 87 -22.23 38.41 24.32
N VAL A 88 -21.77 37.57 25.26
CA VAL A 88 -20.97 36.36 24.98
C VAL A 88 -21.61 35.50 23.88
N VAL A 89 -22.94 35.52 23.79
CA VAL A 89 -23.69 34.84 22.73
C VAL A 89 -23.33 35.36 21.34
N VAL A 90 -23.15 36.67 21.16
CA VAL A 90 -22.80 37.30 19.87
C VAL A 90 -21.37 36.95 19.46
N LEU A 91 -20.44 36.87 20.43
CA LEU A 91 -19.06 36.47 20.18
C LEU A 91 -18.99 35.01 19.72
N VAL A 92 -19.70 34.11 20.40
CA VAL A 92 -19.77 32.69 20.00
C VAL A 92 -20.41 32.55 18.62
N LEU A 93 -21.49 33.29 18.33
CA LEU A 93 -22.14 33.24 17.02
C LEU A 93 -21.22 33.72 15.87
N SER A 94 -20.42 34.77 16.12
CA SER A 94 -19.45 35.29 15.15
C SER A 94 -18.36 34.27 14.81
N ILE A 95 -17.84 33.56 15.81
CA ILE A 95 -16.84 32.49 15.60
C ILE A 95 -17.41 31.36 14.74
N VAL A 96 -18.65 30.94 15.01
CA VAL A 96 -19.30 29.86 14.24
C VAL A 96 -19.46 30.26 12.76
N ILE A 97 -19.90 31.49 12.47
CA ILE A 97 -20.05 31.97 11.09
C ILE A 97 -18.69 32.03 10.38
N ALA A 98 -17.64 32.47 11.07
CA ALA A 98 -16.28 32.51 10.50
C ALA A 98 -15.77 31.10 10.13
N VAL A 99 -15.99 30.10 10.98
CA VAL A 99 -15.63 28.70 10.71
C VAL A 99 -16.43 28.14 9.54
N LEU A 100 -17.73 28.41 9.48
CA LEU A 100 -18.58 27.97 8.37
C LEU A 100 -18.18 28.60 7.03
N ALA A 101 -17.83 29.88 7.01
CA ALA A 101 -17.34 30.55 5.81
C ALA A 101 -16.01 29.94 5.31
N ALA A 102 -15.07 29.67 6.21
CA ALA A 102 -13.80 29.03 5.85
C ALA A 102 -14.00 27.59 5.31
N ALA A 103 -14.92 26.83 5.91
CA ALA A 103 -15.24 25.48 5.47
C ALA A 103 -15.84 25.45 4.04
N VAL A 104 -16.73 26.39 3.71
CA VAL A 104 -17.34 26.48 2.36
C VAL A 104 -16.28 26.79 1.29
N VAL A 105 -15.33 27.68 1.58
CA VAL A 105 -14.24 27.98 0.64
C VAL A 105 -13.26 26.81 0.52
N GLY A 106 -12.97 26.10 1.63
CA GLY A 106 -12.12 24.91 1.64
C GLY A 106 -12.68 23.74 0.83
N LEU A 107 -14.00 23.53 0.87
CA LEU A 107 -14.67 22.46 0.11
C LEU A 107 -14.62 22.70 -1.41
N ALA A 108 -14.63 23.96 -1.85
CA ALA A 108 -14.53 24.31 -3.27
C ALA A 108 -13.11 24.11 -3.85
N ALA A 109 -12.07 24.32 -3.04
CA ALA A 109 -10.69 24.12 -3.47
C ALA A 109 -10.25 22.64 -3.43
N GLY A 110 -10.86 21.82 -2.58
CA GLY A 110 -10.49 20.41 -2.39
C GLY A 110 -10.90 19.46 -3.53
N THR A 111 -11.94 19.80 -4.31
CA THR A 111 -12.45 18.91 -5.36
C THR A 111 -11.67 18.98 -6.67
N GLY A 112 -10.95 20.07 -6.95
CA GLY A 112 -10.25 20.26 -8.24
C GLY A 112 -9.00 19.40 -8.43
N VAL A 113 -8.25 19.13 -7.35
CA VAL A 113 -7.00 18.35 -7.41
C VAL A 113 -7.22 16.84 -7.41
N ALA A 114 -8.38 16.35 -6.97
CA ALA A 114 -8.72 14.93 -7.04
C ALA A 114 -9.13 14.49 -8.46
N VAL A 115 -9.72 15.39 -9.25
CA VAL A 115 -10.21 15.08 -10.61
C VAL A 115 -9.08 14.94 -11.62
N SER A 116 -8.01 15.74 -11.53
CA SER A 116 -6.86 15.60 -12.45
C SER A 116 -6.11 14.30 -12.24
N ASN A 117 -6.00 13.84 -11.00
CA ASN A 117 -5.37 12.56 -10.66
C ASN A 117 -6.24 11.36 -11.09
N TYR A 118 -7.57 11.51 -11.05
CA TYR A 118 -8.51 10.49 -11.56
C TYR A 118 -8.40 10.34 -13.09
N ASN A 119 -8.23 11.44 -13.83
CA ASN A 119 -8.04 11.39 -15.27
C ASN A 119 -6.71 10.75 -15.69
N ASP A 120 -5.61 10.95 -14.95
CA ASP A 120 -4.32 10.29 -15.23
C ASP A 120 -4.39 8.78 -14.94
N ALA A 121 -5.14 8.35 -13.91
CA ALA A 121 -5.35 6.94 -13.65
C ALA A 121 -6.15 6.26 -14.77
N ASN A 122 -7.17 6.95 -15.32
CA ASN A 122 -7.98 6.40 -16.40
C ASN A 122 -7.23 6.32 -17.73
N SER A 123 -6.39 7.32 -18.06
CA SER A 123 -5.56 7.29 -19.27
C SER A 123 -4.54 6.14 -19.24
N ARG A 124 -3.98 5.83 -18.04
CA ARG A 124 -3.11 4.66 -17.85
C ARG A 124 -3.86 3.35 -18.04
N LEU A 125 -5.11 3.23 -17.58
CA LEU A 125 -5.92 2.03 -17.81
C LEU A 125 -6.24 1.81 -19.29
N ASP A 126 -6.50 2.88 -20.05
CA ASP A 126 -6.72 2.78 -21.49
C ASP A 126 -5.44 2.44 -22.27
N ALA A 127 -4.28 2.96 -21.84
CA ALA A 127 -2.98 2.57 -22.38
C ALA A 127 -2.66 1.08 -22.12
N LEU A 128 -2.98 0.59 -20.92
CA LEU A 128 -2.88 -0.82 -20.57
C LEU A 128 -3.81 -1.66 -21.45
N ARG A 129 -5.09 -1.30 -21.58
CA ARG A 129 -6.06 -2.01 -22.44
C ARG A 129 -5.59 -2.10 -23.88
N SER A 130 -5.07 -1.00 -24.43
CA SER A 130 -4.52 -0.96 -25.80
C SER A 130 -3.34 -1.92 -25.98
N SER A 131 -2.52 -2.10 -24.93
CA SER A 131 -1.40 -3.04 -24.94
C SER A 131 -1.84 -4.49 -24.82
N TYR A 132 -2.99 -4.78 -24.19
CA TYR A 132 -3.56 -6.12 -24.13
C TYR A 132 -4.23 -6.53 -25.45
N SER A 133 -4.94 -5.61 -26.12
CA SER A 133 -5.60 -5.90 -27.40
C SER A 133 -4.60 -6.28 -28.50
N SER A 134 -3.39 -5.71 -28.50
CA SER A 134 -2.35 -6.06 -29.47
C SER A 134 -1.73 -7.45 -29.22
N LEU A 135 -1.79 -7.98 -28.00
CA LEU A 135 -1.35 -9.33 -27.67
C LEU A 135 -2.37 -10.40 -28.10
N GLU A 136 -3.66 -10.08 -28.10
CA GLU A 136 -4.74 -11.00 -28.52
C GLU A 136 -4.70 -11.29 -30.03
N GLU A 137 -4.28 -10.31 -30.83
CA GLU A 137 -4.12 -10.48 -32.29
C GLU A 137 -2.98 -11.44 -32.64
N VAL A 138 -1.89 -11.44 -31.86
CA VAL A 138 -0.74 -12.34 -32.06
C VAL A 138 -1.08 -13.79 -31.67
N ALA A 139 -1.96 -14.00 -30.69
CA ALA A 139 -2.38 -15.34 -30.25
C ALA A 139 -3.32 -16.01 -31.27
N THR A 140 -4.17 -15.23 -31.95
CA THR A 140 -5.18 -15.77 -32.88
C THR A 140 -4.59 -16.11 -34.26
N ALA A 141 -3.45 -15.52 -34.62
CA ALA A 141 -2.75 -15.80 -35.88
C ALA A 141 -2.06 -17.19 -35.94
N ARG A 142 -2.01 -17.96 -34.84
CA ARG A 142 -1.30 -19.26 -34.78
C ARG A 142 -2.19 -20.52 -34.79
N ILE A 143 -3.51 -20.41 -34.85
CA ILE A 143 -4.41 -21.59 -34.81
C ILE A 143 -5.43 -21.58 -35.95
N VAL A 144 -5.00 -21.45 -37.21
CA VAL A 144 -5.78 -21.97 -38.34
C VAL A 144 -4.80 -22.40 -39.43
N THR A 145 -4.60 -23.70 -39.61
CA THR A 145 -4.69 -24.41 -40.92
C THR A 145 -4.41 -25.92 -40.71
N PRO A 146 -5.43 -26.80 -40.76
CA PRO A 146 -5.23 -28.22 -40.98
C PRO A 146 -5.27 -28.55 -42.47
N GLY A 147 -4.14 -29.05 -42.99
CA GLY A 147 -4.05 -29.98 -44.12
C GLY A 147 -4.22 -29.43 -45.54
N THR A 148 -3.17 -29.55 -46.36
CA THR A 148 -3.18 -30.22 -47.68
C THR A 148 -1.74 -30.31 -48.18
N ALA A 149 -1.38 -31.49 -48.69
CA ALA A 149 -0.05 -31.87 -49.15
C ALA A 149 0.32 -31.30 -50.54
N CYS A 150 1.64 -31.23 -50.76
CA CYS A 150 2.42 -31.59 -51.96
C CYS A 150 3.42 -30.53 -52.44
N GLU A 151 4.70 -30.97 -52.44
CA GLU A 151 5.76 -30.71 -53.43
C GLU A 151 6.06 -29.27 -53.88
N SER A 152 7.20 -28.73 -53.44
CA SER A 152 8.45 -28.82 -54.22
C SER A 152 9.51 -27.83 -53.73
N SER A 153 10.71 -28.38 -53.52
CA SER A 153 12.05 -27.79 -53.65
C SER A 153 12.21 -26.26 -53.68
N SER A 154 12.95 -25.73 -52.72
CA SER A 154 14.18 -25.00 -53.05
C SER A 154 15.15 -24.96 -51.86
N THR A 155 16.40 -25.18 -52.23
CA THR A 155 17.57 -25.47 -51.40
C THR A 155 18.19 -24.20 -50.84
N THR A 156 18.41 -24.13 -49.52
CA THR A 156 19.48 -23.31 -48.93
C THR A 156 20.01 -23.92 -47.63
N THR A 157 21.14 -24.62 -47.77
CA THR A 157 22.24 -24.85 -46.81
C THR A 157 22.76 -23.51 -46.24
N VAL A 158 23.28 -23.30 -45.02
CA VAL A 158 23.85 -24.09 -43.90
C VAL A 158 23.79 -23.17 -42.65
N SER A 159 23.57 -23.71 -41.44
CA SER A 159 24.49 -23.53 -40.29
C SER A 159 23.90 -24.09 -39.00
N SER A 160 24.71 -24.94 -38.39
CA SER A 160 24.54 -25.59 -37.10
C SER A 160 24.45 -24.58 -35.96
N GLU A 161 23.41 -24.66 -35.12
CA GLU A 161 23.60 -24.37 -33.69
C GLU A 161 22.54 -25.03 -32.80
N LYS A 162 23.05 -25.92 -31.96
CA LYS A 162 22.58 -26.38 -30.64
C LYS A 162 21.13 -26.02 -30.24
N THR A 163 20.28 -27.03 -30.28
CA THR A 163 18.96 -27.11 -29.64
C THR A 163 19.03 -26.86 -28.12
N PRO A 164 18.37 -25.82 -27.58
CA PRO A 164 17.91 -25.82 -26.20
C PRO A 164 16.47 -26.34 -26.15
N SER A 165 16.27 -27.40 -25.39
CA SER A 165 14.95 -27.92 -25.02
C SER A 165 14.24 -26.86 -24.15
N SER A 166 13.38 -26.05 -24.75
CA SER A 166 12.53 -25.10 -24.03
C SER A 166 11.32 -25.84 -23.46
N THR A 167 11.52 -26.40 -22.26
CA THR A 167 10.43 -26.73 -21.36
C THR A 167 9.59 -25.47 -21.18
N SER A 168 8.38 -25.49 -21.73
CA SER A 168 7.38 -24.44 -21.57
C SER A 168 6.85 -24.50 -20.13
N SER A 169 7.65 -24.03 -19.18
CA SER A 169 7.12 -23.60 -17.90
C SER A 169 6.15 -22.48 -18.20
N ASN A 170 4.87 -22.69 -17.89
CA ASN A 170 3.89 -21.63 -17.67
C ASN A 170 4.50 -20.65 -16.66
N ALA A 171 5.26 -19.68 -17.15
CA ALA A 171 5.67 -18.53 -16.38
C ALA A 171 4.38 -17.72 -16.19
N VAL A 172 3.82 -17.84 -14.98
CA VAL A 172 2.89 -16.84 -14.45
C VAL A 172 3.52 -15.48 -14.74
N PRO A 173 2.79 -14.51 -15.33
CA PRO A 173 3.33 -13.18 -15.59
C PRO A 173 3.74 -12.54 -14.27
N SER A 174 5.00 -12.74 -13.91
CA SER A 174 5.62 -12.28 -12.67
C SER A 174 6.50 -11.11 -13.03
N SER A 175 5.88 -10.01 -13.45
CA SER A 175 6.59 -8.74 -13.63
C SER A 175 5.68 -7.54 -13.42
N THR A 176 4.96 -7.50 -12.30
CA THR A 176 4.97 -6.23 -11.58
C THR A 176 6.44 -5.96 -11.28
N ASN A 177 6.97 -4.88 -11.82
CA ASN A 177 8.38 -4.52 -11.75
C ASN A 177 8.73 -4.17 -10.29
N PHE A 178 8.88 -5.19 -9.43
CA PHE A 178 9.03 -5.02 -7.99
C PHE A 178 10.29 -4.21 -7.66
N SER A 179 11.30 -4.30 -8.51
CA SER A 179 12.51 -3.49 -8.49
C SER A 179 12.26 -2.00 -8.31
N GLU A 180 11.21 -1.42 -8.93
CA GLU A 180 10.87 -0.01 -8.75
C GLU A 180 10.41 0.30 -7.30
N ILE A 181 9.58 -0.58 -6.72
CA ILE A 181 9.03 -0.38 -5.37
C ILE A 181 9.97 -0.87 -4.25
N THR A 182 11.02 -1.60 -4.59
CA THR A 182 12.02 -2.14 -3.64
C THR A 182 13.40 -1.49 -3.78
N ASN A 183 13.51 -0.35 -4.48
CA ASN A 183 14.79 0.32 -4.77
C ASN A 183 15.84 -0.56 -5.47
N GLY A 184 15.40 -1.58 -6.22
CA GLY A 184 16.28 -2.53 -6.90
C GLY A 184 16.58 -3.81 -6.13
N CYS A 185 16.11 -3.99 -4.89
CA CYS A 185 16.36 -5.23 -4.15
C CYS A 185 15.88 -6.51 -4.87
N SER A 186 14.81 -6.45 -5.68
CA SER A 186 14.28 -7.62 -6.38
C SER A 186 15.18 -8.12 -7.51
N ASP A 187 15.79 -7.21 -8.27
CA ASP A 187 16.54 -7.57 -9.48
C ASP A 187 18.05 -7.41 -9.31
N ARG A 188 18.48 -6.57 -8.37
CA ARG A 188 19.86 -6.11 -8.19
C ARG A 188 20.24 -6.11 -6.71
N ALA A 189 19.89 -7.18 -6.00
CA ALA A 189 20.14 -7.32 -4.57
C ALA A 189 21.60 -7.03 -4.19
N GLU A 190 22.56 -7.50 -4.99
CA GLU A 190 24.00 -7.30 -4.74
C GLU A 190 24.45 -5.83 -4.84
N ASP A 191 23.76 -5.02 -5.65
CA ASP A 191 24.07 -3.58 -5.80
C ASP A 191 23.42 -2.72 -4.69
N VAL A 192 22.34 -3.22 -4.10
CA VAL A 192 21.47 -2.46 -3.18
C VAL A 192 21.70 -2.85 -1.73
N GLU A 193 22.17 -4.07 -1.47
CA GLU A 193 22.52 -4.54 -0.13
C GLU A 193 23.49 -3.57 0.56
N GLY A 194 23.14 -3.12 1.76
CA GLY A 194 23.92 -2.18 2.56
C GLY A 194 23.88 -0.72 2.07
N THR A 195 23.22 -0.42 0.95
CA THR A 195 23.01 0.97 0.53
C THR A 195 22.08 1.69 1.51
N THR A 196 22.25 3.00 1.63
CA THR A 196 21.52 3.79 2.62
C THR A 196 20.43 4.66 2.00
N TYR A 197 19.31 4.75 2.72
CA TYR A 197 18.22 5.66 2.43
C TYR A 197 18.12 6.71 3.55
N ARG A 198 18.19 7.98 3.18
CA ARG A 198 17.96 9.09 4.11
C ARG A 198 16.52 9.55 4.00
N VAL A 199 15.79 9.47 5.11
CA VAL A 199 14.42 9.99 5.21
C VAL A 199 14.44 11.51 5.00
N PRO A 200 13.55 12.08 4.16
CA PRO A 200 13.56 13.53 3.89
C PRO A 200 13.02 14.38 5.05
N ALA A 201 12.29 13.78 5.99
CA ALA A 201 11.64 14.44 7.13
C ALA A 201 12.10 13.85 8.49
N TYR A 202 11.50 14.30 9.60
CA TYR A 202 11.63 13.68 10.93
C TYR A 202 13.08 13.56 11.45
N ASN A 203 13.86 14.64 11.35
CA ASN A 203 15.32 14.69 11.66
C ASN A 203 16.23 13.93 10.69
N ARG A 204 15.67 13.38 9.61
CA ARG A 204 16.39 12.75 8.49
C ARG A 204 17.22 11.52 8.88
N PRO A 205 16.63 10.55 9.62
CA PRO A 205 17.31 9.30 9.95
C PRO A 205 17.74 8.56 8.67
N ILE A 206 18.83 7.80 8.81
CA ILE A 206 19.40 6.99 7.75
C ILE A 206 19.12 5.53 8.04
N PHE A 207 18.58 4.83 7.05
CA PHE A 207 18.37 3.39 7.09
C PHE A 207 19.33 2.69 6.12
N ALA A 208 19.95 1.60 6.54
CA ALA A 208 20.65 0.68 5.64
C ALA A 208 19.69 -0.40 5.15
N MET A 209 19.61 -0.60 3.84
CA MET A 209 18.73 -1.56 3.20
C MET A 209 19.38 -2.94 3.11
N HIS A 210 18.58 -3.98 3.33
CA HIS A 210 18.99 -5.38 3.33
C HIS A 210 17.96 -6.20 2.53
N CYS A 211 18.38 -6.69 1.38
CA CYS A 211 17.54 -7.40 0.43
C CYS A 211 17.39 -8.88 0.84
N ASN A 212 16.20 -9.46 0.63
CA ASN A 212 15.90 -10.85 1.01
C ASN A 212 16.15 -11.15 2.50
N ARG A 213 15.88 -10.15 3.34
CA ARG A 213 16.01 -10.18 4.80
C ARG A 213 14.73 -9.70 5.45
N ASP A 214 14.47 -10.19 6.65
CA ASP A 214 13.41 -9.71 7.54
C ASP A 214 14.06 -9.04 8.76
N ALA A 215 13.51 -7.92 9.21
CA ALA A 215 13.96 -7.28 10.44
C ALA A 215 13.70 -8.22 11.62
N SER A 216 14.56 -8.22 12.64
CA SER A 216 14.36 -9.06 13.83
C SER A 216 13.37 -8.41 14.80
N ASN A 217 13.12 -9.07 15.94
CA ASN A 217 12.20 -8.63 17.00
C ASN A 217 10.70 -8.66 16.63
N GLY A 218 9.85 -8.34 17.62
CA GLY A 218 8.39 -8.35 17.49
C GLY A 218 7.85 -7.23 16.60
N LEU A 219 6.55 -7.29 16.31
CA LEU A 219 5.85 -6.26 15.53
C LEU A 219 5.48 -5.07 16.43
N LEU A 220 5.81 -3.85 16.01
CA LEU A 220 5.25 -2.61 16.58
C LEU A 220 3.94 -2.23 15.90
N TYR A 221 3.97 -2.20 14.58
CA TYR A 221 2.86 -1.73 13.75
C TYR A 221 2.96 -2.28 12.33
N ALA A 222 1.83 -2.53 11.70
CA ALA A 222 1.76 -2.92 10.29
C ALA A 222 0.97 -1.88 9.49
N ALA A 223 1.44 -1.57 8.29
CA ALA A 223 0.79 -0.62 7.39
C ALA A 223 0.83 -1.12 5.95
N PHE A 224 -0.14 -0.66 5.15
CA PHE A 224 -0.06 -0.72 3.69
C PHE A 224 0.61 0.54 3.17
N VAL A 225 1.76 0.38 2.52
CA VAL A 225 2.53 1.46 1.90
C VAL A 225 2.85 1.11 0.45
N PRO A 226 2.99 2.09 -0.45
CA PRO A 226 3.17 1.79 -1.88
C PRO A 226 4.58 1.27 -2.22
N ASP A 227 5.58 1.61 -1.41
CA ASP A 227 6.99 1.30 -1.71
C ASP A 227 7.85 1.21 -0.44
N PHE A 228 9.07 0.69 -0.60
CA PHE A 228 10.00 0.45 0.49
C PHE A 228 10.48 1.73 1.19
N ASN A 229 10.60 2.84 0.45
CA ASN A 229 10.96 4.14 1.03
C ASN A 229 9.84 4.67 1.94
N ARG A 230 8.58 4.52 1.55
CA ARG A 230 7.44 4.86 2.39
C ARG A 230 7.37 3.99 3.64
N CYS A 231 7.85 2.74 3.58
CA CYS A 231 7.99 1.92 4.79
C CYS A 231 9.01 2.49 5.78
N MET A 232 10.20 2.88 5.31
CA MET A 232 11.21 3.54 6.15
C MET A 232 10.73 4.90 6.68
N ASN A 233 10.01 5.67 5.86
CA ASN A 233 9.38 6.92 6.28
C ASN A 233 8.34 6.71 7.38
N ALA A 234 7.57 5.62 7.34
CA ALA A 234 6.61 5.28 8.39
C ALA A 234 7.31 4.96 9.72
N CYS A 235 8.47 4.30 9.69
CA CYS A 235 9.30 4.08 10.87
C CYS A 235 9.79 5.40 11.49
N ALA A 236 10.28 6.32 10.67
CA ALA A 236 10.69 7.65 11.14
C ALA A 236 9.51 8.46 11.71
N ALA A 237 8.34 8.38 11.08
CA ALA A 237 7.11 9.00 11.59
C ALA A 237 6.68 8.39 12.93
N TRP A 238 6.78 7.06 13.08
CA TRP A 238 6.51 6.36 14.34
C TRP A 238 7.37 6.94 15.47
N ASN A 239 8.69 7.06 15.26
CA ASN A 239 9.59 7.62 16.26
C ASN A 239 9.27 9.08 16.62
N ARG A 240 8.69 9.84 15.69
CA ARG A 240 8.28 11.22 15.95
C ARG A 240 7.00 11.31 16.78
N TYR A 241 6.01 10.46 16.51
CA TYR A 241 4.65 10.61 17.04
C TYR A 241 4.31 9.63 18.18
N ALA A 242 4.90 8.45 18.21
CA ALA A 242 4.65 7.41 19.22
C ALA A 242 5.70 7.44 20.34
N THR A 243 5.86 8.59 21.00
CA THR A 243 6.95 8.83 21.96
C THR A 243 6.90 7.99 23.24
N SER A 244 5.75 7.37 23.55
CA SER A 244 5.58 6.44 24.68
C SER A 244 5.77 4.97 24.30
N GLN A 245 6.00 4.66 23.02
CA GLN A 245 6.18 3.31 22.51
C GLN A 245 7.68 3.03 22.27
N PRO A 246 8.08 1.74 22.17
CA PRO A 246 9.43 1.41 21.74
C PRO A 246 9.77 2.05 20.40
N ARG A 247 11.03 2.47 20.24
CA ARG A 247 11.52 3.08 18.99
C ARG A 247 11.51 2.05 17.87
N CYS A 248 11.02 2.46 16.71
CA CYS A 248 11.20 1.74 15.47
C CYS A 248 12.64 1.93 14.98
N GLU A 249 13.41 0.85 14.96
CA GLU A 249 14.79 0.85 14.46
C GLU A 249 14.96 -0.13 13.29
N GLY A 250 13.89 -0.79 12.86
CA GLY A 250 13.89 -1.58 11.66
C GLY A 250 12.53 -1.69 11.01
N VAL A 251 12.53 -1.99 9.73
CA VAL A 251 11.33 -2.29 8.97
C VAL A 251 11.50 -3.58 8.20
N ALA A 252 10.40 -4.28 7.95
CA ALA A 252 10.31 -5.35 6.99
C ALA A 252 9.23 -5.04 5.95
N PHE A 253 9.56 -5.18 4.67
CA PHE A 253 8.70 -4.86 3.54
C PHE A 253 8.51 -6.07 2.64
N VAL A 254 7.26 -6.43 2.35
CA VAL A 254 6.90 -7.57 1.49
C VAL A 254 6.28 -7.03 0.20
N PRO A 255 7.05 -6.95 -0.91
CA PRO A 255 6.61 -6.25 -2.12
C PRO A 255 5.35 -6.86 -2.73
N ALA A 256 5.23 -8.19 -2.67
CA ALA A 256 4.07 -8.92 -3.18
C ALA A 256 2.73 -8.49 -2.53
N TRP A 257 2.78 -7.95 -1.31
CA TRP A 257 1.60 -7.48 -0.57
C TRP A 257 1.25 -6.01 -0.83
N THR A 258 1.96 -5.32 -1.73
CA THR A 258 1.45 -4.06 -2.31
C THR A 258 0.18 -4.30 -3.14
N ASN A 259 0.04 -5.49 -3.71
CA ASN A 259 -1.21 -5.93 -4.30
C ASN A 259 -2.16 -6.40 -3.19
N PHE A 260 -3.25 -5.65 -3.00
CA PHE A 260 -4.21 -5.91 -1.92
C PHE A 260 -4.87 -7.29 -2.04
N THR A 261 -5.14 -7.78 -3.26
CA THR A 261 -5.69 -9.13 -3.48
C THR A 261 -4.71 -10.20 -3.04
N ALA A 262 -3.41 -10.04 -3.33
CA ALA A 262 -2.38 -10.98 -2.88
C ALA A 262 -2.17 -10.92 -1.35
N ALA A 263 -2.30 -9.74 -0.75
CA ALA A 263 -2.29 -9.55 0.70
C ALA A 263 -3.48 -10.26 1.37
N ASP A 264 -4.69 -10.07 0.84
CA ASP A 264 -5.93 -10.66 1.36
C ASP A 264 -5.91 -12.20 1.33
N GLN A 265 -5.43 -12.79 0.22
CA GLN A 265 -5.24 -14.25 0.09
C GLN A 265 -4.31 -14.86 1.15
N ARG A 266 -3.45 -14.04 1.77
CA ARG A 266 -2.53 -14.45 2.84
C ARG A 266 -2.93 -13.87 4.20
N SER A 267 -4.07 -13.18 4.28
CA SER A 267 -4.52 -12.43 5.46
C SER A 267 -3.42 -11.53 6.03
N ALA A 268 -2.66 -10.88 5.16
CA ALA A 268 -1.59 -9.99 5.57
C ALA A 268 -2.19 -8.71 6.17
N GLN A 269 -1.68 -8.30 7.34
CA GLN A 269 -2.13 -7.08 8.05
C GLN A 269 -1.56 -5.80 7.42
N GLY A 270 -0.59 -5.95 6.52
CA GLY A 270 0.10 -4.88 5.82
C GLY A 270 1.20 -5.45 4.94
N ASN A 271 1.90 -4.58 4.26
CA ASN A 271 3.11 -4.93 3.52
C ASN A 271 4.36 -4.26 4.08
N CYS A 272 4.20 -3.37 5.06
CA CYS A 272 5.27 -2.75 5.83
C CYS A 272 5.08 -3.04 7.31
N TYR A 273 6.10 -3.61 7.94
CA TYR A 273 6.10 -4.00 9.35
C TYR A 273 7.18 -3.23 10.08
N LEU A 274 6.78 -2.37 11.01
CA LEU A 274 7.68 -1.61 11.87
C LEU A 274 8.13 -2.49 13.04
N LYS A 275 9.44 -2.56 13.31
CA LYS A 275 10.02 -3.42 14.34
C LYS A 275 10.90 -2.62 15.31
N PRO A 276 10.93 -3.01 16.60
CA PRO A 276 11.67 -2.28 17.61
C PRO A 276 13.17 -2.54 17.51
N GLY A 277 13.96 -1.61 18.04
CA GLY A 277 15.38 -1.81 18.24
C GLY A 277 15.75 -2.69 19.44
N PRO A 278 17.03 -3.07 19.56
CA PRO A 278 18.08 -2.88 18.56
C PRO A 278 17.94 -3.86 17.38
N GLN A 279 18.38 -3.43 16.20
CA GLN A 279 18.47 -4.26 15.00
C GLN A 279 19.94 -4.41 14.58
N VAL A 280 20.35 -5.62 14.21
CA VAL A 280 21.73 -5.90 13.80
C VAL A 280 21.71 -6.61 12.46
N ALA A 281 22.45 -6.08 11.48
CA ALA A 281 22.49 -6.63 10.12
C ALA A 281 22.88 -8.13 10.07
N ALA A 282 23.81 -8.54 10.95
CA ALA A 282 24.28 -9.93 11.04
C ALA A 282 23.18 -10.90 11.50
N ASP A 283 22.17 -10.42 12.22
CA ASP A 283 21.12 -11.23 12.85
C ASP A 283 19.80 -11.18 12.07
N LEU A 284 19.79 -10.64 10.84
CA LEU A 284 18.58 -10.56 10.03
C LEU A 284 18.24 -11.93 9.43
N PRO A 285 17.13 -12.58 9.85
CA PRO A 285 16.72 -13.85 9.28
C PRO A 285 16.27 -13.68 7.82
N ARG A 286 16.20 -14.80 7.10
CA ARG A 286 15.49 -14.83 5.83
C ARG A 286 13.98 -14.71 6.06
N PRO A 287 13.22 -14.07 5.15
CA PRO A 287 11.77 -14.02 5.21
C PRO A 287 11.16 -15.43 5.32
N ARG A 288 10.30 -15.64 6.31
CA ARG A 288 9.69 -16.97 6.58
C ARG A 288 8.54 -17.32 5.65
N SER A 289 7.95 -16.34 4.98
CA SER A 289 6.75 -16.48 4.16
C SER A 289 6.99 -17.23 2.84
N GLY A 290 8.24 -17.54 2.50
CA GLY A 290 8.62 -18.01 1.17
C GLY A 290 8.41 -16.95 0.08
N LEU A 291 7.99 -15.75 0.48
CA LEU A 291 7.89 -14.58 -0.37
C LEU A 291 9.14 -13.74 -0.20
N GLU A 292 9.43 -12.95 -1.22
CA GLU A 292 10.43 -11.92 -1.16
C GLU A 292 10.10 -10.91 -0.05
N GLY A 293 11.12 -10.54 0.73
CA GLY A 293 11.01 -9.56 1.79
C GLY A 293 12.32 -8.79 1.95
N HIS A 294 12.22 -7.51 2.28
CA HIS A 294 13.37 -6.63 2.45
C HIS A 294 13.32 -5.98 3.82
N ALA A 295 14.47 -5.88 4.45
CA ALA A 295 14.62 -5.23 5.73
C ALA A 295 15.37 -3.90 5.56
N ALA A 296 15.08 -2.91 6.38
CA ALA A 296 15.93 -1.76 6.53
C ALA A 296 16.16 -1.50 8.01
N ILE A 297 17.41 -1.22 8.41
CA ILE A 297 17.79 -0.97 9.81
C ILE A 297 18.23 0.47 9.97
N LEU A 298 17.86 1.11 11.08
CA LEU A 298 18.30 2.46 11.41
C LEU A 298 19.81 2.43 11.74
N VAL A 299 20.61 3.24 11.04
CA VAL A 299 22.06 3.32 11.24
C VAL A 299 22.54 4.69 11.73
N ASP A 300 21.71 5.73 11.56
CA ASP A 300 21.99 7.10 12.02
C ASP A 300 20.67 7.86 12.19
N GLU A 301 20.62 8.84 13.11
CA GLU A 301 19.41 9.59 13.48
C GLU A 301 19.35 11.02 12.92
#